data_AF-A0A126R7X1-F1
#
_entry.id   AF-A0A126R7X1-F1
#
_cell.length_a   1.000
_cell.length_b   1.000
_cell.length_c   1.000
_cell.angle_alpha   90.00
_cell.angle_beta   90.00
_cell.angle_gamma   90.00
#
_symmetry.space_group_name_H-M   'P 1'
#
loop_
_entity.id
_entity.type
_entity.pdbx_description
1 polymer ?
#
loop_
_entity_poly.entity_id
_entity_poly.type
_entity_poly.pdbx_seq_one_letter_code
_entity_poly.pdbx_strand_id
1 'polypeptide(L)'
;MFGFKKRDAHREIGPAELDAMLKGGKALLIDVRETGEFAAGHILGAINMPLSGFSPRNIPDPKGRTVVLQCAGGKRSGQALDQCAAAQSAIDTHLAGGIGAWKDAGFPVVGD
;
A
#
# COMPACT_ATOMS: atom_id res chain seq x y z
N MET A 1 10.15 34.39 -3.33
CA MET A 1 10.63 33.52 -2.24
C MET A 1 9.74 32.27 -2.24
N PHE A 2 10.14 31.22 -2.95
CA PHE A 2 9.36 29.97 -3.03
C PHE A 2 9.83 29.04 -1.91
N GLY A 3 9.08 29.02 -0.82
CA GLY A 3 9.30 28.06 0.26
C GLY A 3 8.93 26.67 -0.22
N PHE A 4 9.91 25.79 -0.35
CA PHE A 4 9.69 24.36 -0.52
C PHE A 4 9.06 23.84 0.77
N LYS A 5 7.72 23.77 0.80
CA LYS A 5 6.99 23.11 1.89
C LYS A 5 7.43 21.64 1.88
N LYS A 6 8.19 21.22 2.91
CA LYS A 6 8.49 19.81 3.17
C LYS A 6 7.16 19.07 3.09
N ARG A 7 7.02 18.15 2.13
CA ARG A 7 5.90 17.21 2.12
C ARG A 7 6.02 16.40 3.40
N ASP A 8 4.93 16.24 4.15
CA ASP A 8 4.92 15.27 5.24
C ASP A 8 5.36 13.94 4.64
N ALA A 9 6.39 13.35 5.24
CA ALA A 9 6.95 12.10 4.75
C ALA A 9 5.87 11.03 4.92
N HIS A 10 5.56 10.35 3.82
CA HIS A 10 4.73 9.15 3.82
C HIS A 10 5.14 8.22 4.97
N ARG A 11 4.17 7.67 5.69
CA ARG A 11 4.42 6.69 6.75
C ARG A 11 4.80 5.37 6.11
N GLU A 12 5.98 4.88 6.43
CA GLU A 12 6.45 3.56 6.01
C GLU A 12 6.32 2.56 7.16
N ILE A 13 5.76 1.38 6.88
CA ILE A 13 5.72 0.25 7.81
C ILE A 13 6.45 -0.94 7.22
N GLY A 14 7.06 -1.77 8.07
CA GLY A 14 7.76 -2.98 7.65
C GLY A 14 6.85 -4.21 7.51
N PRO A 15 7.34 -5.30 6.90
CA PRO A 15 6.57 -6.54 6.71
C PRO A 15 5.98 -7.13 8.00
N ALA A 16 6.76 -7.20 9.09
CA ALA A 16 6.30 -7.75 10.36
C ALA A 16 5.16 -6.93 11.00
N GLU A 17 5.21 -5.61 10.87
CA GLU A 17 4.14 -4.74 11.35
C GLU A 17 2.87 -4.93 10.52
N LEU A 18 3.00 -4.97 9.18
CA LEU A 18 1.86 -5.22 8.30
C LEU A 18 1.23 -6.59 8.58
N ASP A 19 2.02 -7.65 8.77
CA ASP A 19 1.52 -8.99 9.12
C ASP A 19 0.71 -8.98 10.42
N ALA A 20 1.24 -8.33 11.46
CA ALA A 20 0.52 -8.18 12.73
C ALA A 20 -0.80 -7.38 12.56
N MET A 21 -0.80 -6.32 11.75
CA MET A 21 -2.00 -5.55 11.46
C MET A 21 -3.04 -6.34 10.67
N LEU A 22 -2.62 -7.14 9.67
CA LEU A 22 -3.50 -7.99 8.88
C LEU A 22 -4.13 -9.09 9.74
N LYS A 23 -3.32 -9.81 10.53
CA LYS A 23 -3.81 -10.84 11.47
C LYS A 23 -4.76 -10.28 12.52
N GLY A 24 -4.51 -9.04 12.97
CA GLY A 24 -5.37 -8.33 13.91
C GLY A 24 -6.60 -7.67 13.30
N GLY A 25 -6.81 -7.77 11.98
CA GLY A 25 -7.91 -7.09 11.28
C GLY A 25 -7.83 -5.56 11.33
N LYS A 26 -6.64 -5.00 11.53
CA LYS A 26 -6.37 -3.56 11.69
C LYS A 26 -5.95 -2.87 10.40
N ALA A 27 -5.60 -3.62 9.35
CA ALA A 27 -5.21 -3.09 8.05
C ALA A 27 -6.23 -3.42 6.95
N LEU A 28 -6.42 -2.46 6.05
CA LEU A 28 -6.97 -2.67 4.71
C LEU A 28 -5.81 -2.52 3.73
N LEU A 29 -5.38 -3.61 3.11
CA LEU A 29 -4.24 -3.62 2.21
C LEU A 29 -4.68 -3.41 0.75
N ILE A 30 -4.08 -2.43 0.09
CA ILE A 30 -4.33 -2.10 -1.32
C ILE A 30 -3.06 -2.35 -2.13
N ASP A 31 -3.15 -3.26 -3.10
CA ASP A 31 -2.08 -3.58 -4.04
C ASP A 31 -2.20 -2.74 -5.29
N VAL A 32 -1.25 -1.81 -5.49
CA VAL A 32 -1.24 -0.90 -6.63
C VAL A 32 -0.42 -1.42 -7.83
N ARG A 33 -0.04 -2.70 -7.84
CA ARG A 33 0.54 -3.36 -9.02
C ARG A 33 -0.52 -3.63 -10.08
N GLU A 34 -0.06 -3.89 -11.30
CA GLU A 34 -0.98 -4.26 -12.39
C GLU A 34 -1.63 -5.62 -12.13
N THR A 35 -2.80 -5.85 -12.73
CA THR A 35 -3.63 -7.04 -12.50
C THR A 35 -2.89 -8.36 -12.74
N GLY A 36 -2.02 -8.40 -13.76
CA GLY A 36 -1.18 -9.57 -14.05
C GLY A 36 -0.17 -9.89 -12.95
N GLU A 37 0.46 -8.88 -12.34
CA GLU A 37 1.38 -9.07 -11.21
C GLU A 37 0.64 -9.55 -9.96
N PHE A 38 -0.56 -9.03 -9.72
CA PHE A 38 -1.40 -9.45 -8.61
C PHE A 38 -1.89 -10.89 -8.77
N ALA A 39 -2.33 -11.26 -9.97
CA ALA A 39 -2.81 -12.60 -10.28
C ALA A 39 -1.69 -13.66 -10.21
N ALA A 40 -0.46 -13.29 -10.59
CA ALA A 40 0.71 -14.17 -10.46
C ALA A 40 1.10 -14.43 -9.00
N GLY A 41 0.85 -13.48 -8.11
CA GLY A 41 1.05 -13.67 -6.67
C GLY A 41 0.85 -12.39 -5.87
N HIS A 42 0.12 -12.47 -4.74
CA HIS A 42 -0.19 -11.31 -3.91
C HIS A 42 -0.30 -11.63 -2.42
N ILE A 43 -0.23 -10.61 -1.56
CA ILE A 43 -0.42 -10.78 -0.11
C ILE A 43 -1.89 -11.11 0.16
N LEU A 44 -2.14 -12.14 0.97
CA LEU A 44 -3.50 -12.58 1.31
C LEU A 44 -4.35 -11.41 1.84
N GLY A 45 -5.55 -11.25 1.28
CA GLY A 45 -6.50 -10.20 1.69
C GLY A 45 -6.24 -8.82 1.09
N ALA A 46 -5.21 -8.66 0.25
CA ALA A 46 -5.00 -7.44 -0.52
C ALA A 46 -6.11 -7.23 -1.57
N ILE A 47 -6.50 -5.97 -1.79
CA ILE A 47 -7.39 -5.57 -2.88
C ILE A 47 -6.55 -4.98 -3.99
N ASN A 48 -6.66 -5.50 -5.21
CA ASN A 48 -5.92 -4.96 -6.35
C ASN A 48 -6.57 -3.68 -6.88
N MET A 49 -5.79 -2.59 -6.91
CA MET A 49 -6.17 -1.30 -7.49
C MET A 49 -4.96 -0.73 -8.25
N PRO A 50 -4.72 -1.16 -9.50
CA PRO A 50 -3.53 -0.79 -10.25
C PRO A 50 -3.25 0.71 -10.29
N LEU A 51 -1.98 1.10 -10.19
CA LEU A 51 -1.57 2.50 -10.22
C LEU A 51 -2.02 3.22 -11.50
N SER A 52 -2.08 2.50 -12.63
CA SER A 52 -2.52 3.00 -13.94
C SER A 52 -3.92 3.63 -13.93
N GLY A 53 -4.81 3.15 -13.06
CA GLY A 53 -6.17 3.67 -12.87
C GLY A 53 -6.48 4.06 -11.42
N PHE A 54 -5.46 4.26 -10.59
CA PHE A 54 -5.64 4.44 -9.16
C PHE A 54 -6.38 5.75 -8.86
N SER A 55 -7.32 5.66 -7.91
CA SER A 55 -7.95 6.82 -7.32
C SER A 55 -8.21 6.56 -5.84
N PRO A 56 -7.76 7.45 -4.93
CA PRO A 56 -8.05 7.32 -3.51
C PRO A 56 -9.55 7.27 -3.19
N ARG A 57 -10.38 7.86 -4.04
CA ARG A 57 -11.85 7.87 -3.91
C ARG A 57 -12.50 6.52 -4.15
N ASN A 58 -11.81 5.61 -4.83
CA ASN A 58 -12.33 4.27 -5.13
C ASN A 58 -11.94 3.24 -4.07
N ILE A 59 -11.13 3.62 -3.07
CA ILE A 59 -10.76 2.73 -1.97
C ILE A 59 -12.02 2.46 -1.13
N PRO A 60 -12.33 1.19 -0.83
CA PRO A 60 -13.53 0.87 -0.06
C PRO A 60 -13.41 1.42 1.37
N ASP A 61 -14.55 1.64 2.01
CA ASP A 61 -14.59 2.09 3.41
C ASP A 61 -13.70 1.19 4.29
N PRO A 62 -12.66 1.75 4.91
CA PRO A 62 -11.76 0.97 5.75
C PRO A 62 -12.44 0.44 7.01
N LYS A 63 -13.65 0.89 7.38
CA LYS A 63 -14.37 0.44 8.58
C LYS A 63 -13.50 0.53 9.85
N GLY A 64 -12.78 1.64 9.99
CA GLY A 64 -11.87 1.89 11.11
C GLY A 64 -10.47 1.26 10.99
N ARG A 65 -10.16 0.54 9.90
CA ARG A 65 -8.82 0.00 9.63
C ARG A 65 -7.88 1.07 9.07
N THR A 66 -6.58 0.89 9.27
CA THR A 66 -5.57 1.69 8.56
C THR A 66 -5.47 1.20 7.11
N VAL A 67 -5.58 2.10 6.15
CA VAL A 67 -5.30 1.77 4.74
C VAL A 67 -3.79 1.73 4.55
N VAL A 68 -3.28 0.62 4.03
CA VAL A 68 -1.86 0.45 3.70
C VAL A 68 -1.75 0.20 2.20
N LEU A 69 -0.99 1.04 1.51
CA LEU A 69 -0.69 0.84 0.09
C LEU A 69 0.55 -0.04 -0.07
N GLN A 70 0.61 -0.85 -1.11
CA GLN A 70 1.77 -1.68 -1.37
C GLN A 70 1.94 -1.92 -2.87
N CYS A 71 3.18 -2.17 -3.30
CA CYS A 71 3.49 -2.53 -4.68
C CYS A 71 4.64 -3.55 -4.73
N ALA A 72 5.39 -3.63 -5.84
CA ALA A 72 6.54 -4.54 -5.94
C ALA A 72 7.67 -4.19 -4.95
N GLY A 73 8.04 -2.91 -4.86
CA GLY A 73 9.26 -2.45 -4.16
C GLY A 73 9.15 -1.08 -3.48
N GLY A 74 7.94 -0.59 -3.20
CA GLY A 74 7.69 0.70 -2.53
C GLY A 74 7.51 1.93 -3.45
N LYS A 75 8.11 1.94 -4.65
CA LYS A 75 8.05 3.13 -5.56
C LYS A 75 6.63 3.51 -5.98
N ARG A 76 5.85 2.54 -6.49
CA ARG A 76 4.49 2.79 -7.00
C ARG A 76 3.50 3.11 -5.88
N SER A 77 3.66 2.50 -4.71
CA SER A 77 2.85 2.82 -3.54
C SER A 77 3.16 4.22 -3.00
N GLY A 78 4.42 4.69 -3.07
CA GLY A 78 4.76 6.09 -2.77
C GLY A 78 4.08 7.07 -3.74
N GLN A 79 4.07 6.77 -5.04
CA GLN A 79 3.32 7.55 -6.03
C GLN A 79 1.82 7.56 -5.77
N ALA A 80 1.25 6.43 -5.34
CA ALA A 80 -0.16 6.35 -4.95
C ALA A 80 -0.45 7.23 -3.72
N LEU A 81 0.46 7.29 -2.74
CA LEU A 81 0.33 8.21 -1.61
C LEU A 81 0.45 9.68 -2.01
N ASP A 82 1.29 10.02 -3.00
CA ASP A 82 1.30 11.37 -3.58
C ASP A 82 -0.08 11.72 -4.19
N GLN A 83 -0.74 10.77 -4.85
CA GLN A 83 -2.11 10.96 -5.35
C GLN A 83 -3.14 11.08 -4.21
N CYS A 84 -2.99 10.32 -3.12
CA CYS A 84 -3.79 10.47 -1.90
C CYS A 84 -3.68 11.87 -1.31
N ALA A 85 -2.44 12.38 -1.16
CA ALA A 85 -2.18 13.71 -0.64
C ALA A 85 -2.78 14.80 -1.54
N ALA A 86 -2.61 14.68 -2.87
CA ALA A 86 -3.21 15.61 -3.83
C ALA A 86 -4.75 15.61 -3.78
N ALA A 87 -5.35 14.46 -3.46
CA ALA A 87 -6.80 14.31 -3.26
C ALA A 87 -7.26 14.67 -1.83
N GLN A 88 -6.37 15.16 -0.95
CA GLN A 88 -6.64 15.45 0.46
C GLN A 88 -7.21 14.24 1.23
N SER A 89 -6.80 13.03 0.83
CA SER A 89 -7.12 11.80 1.54
C SER A 89 -6.26 11.68 2.80
N ALA A 90 -6.80 11.06 3.84
CA ALA A 90 -6.07 10.74 5.08
C ALA A 90 -5.12 9.55 4.94
N ILE A 91 -5.04 8.93 3.76
CA ILE A 91 -4.20 7.76 3.50
C ILE A 91 -2.75 8.22 3.31
N ASP A 92 -1.90 7.81 4.25
CA ASP A 92 -0.49 8.21 4.33
C ASP A 92 0.49 7.04 4.48
N THR A 93 -0.01 5.81 4.58
CA THR A 93 0.78 4.64 4.98
C THR A 93 1.02 3.68 3.80
N HIS A 94 2.27 3.22 3.62
CA HIS A 94 2.60 2.15 2.69
C HIS A 94 3.61 1.13 3.24
N LEU A 95 3.70 -0.04 2.60
CA LEU A 95 4.69 -1.07 2.93
C LEU A 95 6.07 -0.70 2.36
N ALA A 96 7.04 -0.50 3.23
CA ALA A 96 8.45 -0.34 2.87
C ALA A 96 8.94 -1.58 2.10
N GLY A 97 9.58 -1.37 0.95
CA GLY A 97 10.11 -2.46 0.11
C GLY A 97 9.05 -3.33 -0.57
N GLY A 98 7.75 -3.03 -0.42
CA GLY A 98 6.67 -3.73 -1.11
C GLY A 98 6.59 -5.24 -0.85
N ILE A 99 5.95 -5.96 -1.77
CA ILE A 99 5.81 -7.42 -1.70
C ILE A 99 7.16 -8.15 -1.83
N GLY A 100 8.19 -7.52 -2.39
CA GLY A 100 9.56 -8.04 -2.37
C GLY A 100 10.06 -8.22 -0.94
N ALA A 101 10.06 -7.15 -0.14
CA ALA A 101 10.46 -7.20 1.26
C ALA A 101 9.55 -8.13 2.10
N TRP A 102 8.26 -8.24 1.75
CA TRP A 102 7.34 -9.21 2.36
C TRP A 102 7.80 -10.66 2.14
N LYS A 103 8.13 -11.02 0.90
CA LYS A 103 8.64 -12.35 0.55
C LYS A 103 10.01 -12.61 1.18
N ASP A 104 10.92 -11.63 1.15
CA ASP A 104 12.25 -11.74 1.75
C ASP A 104 12.19 -11.97 3.27
N ALA A 105 11.16 -11.43 3.93
CA ALA A 105 10.88 -11.68 5.34
C ALA A 105 10.22 -13.05 5.62
N GLY A 106 9.98 -13.88 4.60
CA GLY A 106 9.43 -15.22 4.72
C GLY A 106 7.91 -15.29 4.89
N PHE A 107 7.18 -14.20 4.65
CA PHE A 107 5.74 -14.19 4.78
C PHE A 107 5.04 -14.76 3.52
N PRO A 108 3.89 -15.43 3.69
CA PRO A 108 3.23 -16.13 2.59
C PRO A 108 2.56 -15.17 1.59
N VAL A 109 2.44 -15.63 0.35
CA VAL A 109 1.61 -15.01 -0.70
C VAL A 109 0.60 -16.03 -1.23
N VAL A 110 -0.48 -15.53 -1.82
CA VAL A 110 -1.46 -16.30 -2.58
C VAL A 110 -1.02 -16.32 -4.04
N GLY A 111 -0.88 -17.52 -4.61
CA GLY A 111 -0.30 -17.71 -5.94
C GLY A 111 1.21 -17.55 -5.89
N ASP A 112 1.93 -18.63 -6.20
CA ASP A 112 3.37 -18.68 -6.47
C ASP A 112 3.61 -19.76 -7.54
#